data_AF-A0A3B1K741-F1
#
_entry.id   AF-A0A3B1K741-F1
#
_cell.length_a   1.000
_cell.length_b   1.000
_cell.length_c   1.000
_cell.angle_alpha   90.00
_cell.angle_beta   90.00
_cell.angle_gamma   90.00
#
_symmetry.space_group_name_H-M   'P 1'
#
loop_
_entity.id
_entity.type
_entity.pdbx_description
1 polymer ?
#
loop_
_entity_poly.entity_id
_entity_poly.type
_entity_poly.pdbx_seq_one_letter_code
_entity_poly.pdbx_strand_id
1 'polypeptide(L)'
;MACEETPDDQIGEALLIGVIEDQVKSVNAAGDTSSLGIPKPKPLSHAQNQMLLNQLADTIRVIGDRLDMDTGFNDMIDGLGRVANKNSFWKLVEGVFSDGQINWGRIIVLFYSVGKLAAKMVLAHLPEVFSEILNLSLDYFRRTLLQWIRNMGGWINSISGVTRFSIEQFSASSFRRISPSAGQWVVFGAGVLLGGIIVWRLKRFT
;
A
#
# COMPACT_ATOMS: atom_id res chain seq x y z
N MET A 1 6.36 13.58 29.10
CA MET A 1 5.15 14.14 28.44
C MET A 1 4.63 13.08 27.51
N ALA A 2 3.55 12.40 27.88
CA ALA A 2 2.89 11.48 26.97
C ALA A 2 2.28 12.32 25.84
N CYS A 3 2.74 12.14 24.60
CA CYS A 3 2.03 12.70 23.45
C CYS A 3 0.61 12.12 23.50
N GLU A 4 -0.37 13.00 23.60
CA GLU A 4 -1.78 12.62 23.58
C GLU A 4 -2.05 11.98 22.20
N GLU A 5 -2.31 10.66 22.19
CA GLU A 5 -2.63 9.93 20.95
C GLU A 5 -3.89 10.55 20.33
N THR A 6 -3.74 11.13 19.15
CA THR A 6 -4.85 11.80 18.45
C THR A 6 -5.83 10.77 17.88
N PRO A 7 -7.09 11.12 17.63
CA PRO A 7 -8.05 10.24 16.96
C PRO A 7 -7.52 9.63 15.66
N ASP A 8 -6.80 10.40 14.83
CA ASP A 8 -6.28 9.93 13.55
C ASP A 8 -5.18 8.86 13.68
N ASP A 9 -4.45 8.90 14.79
CA ASP A 9 -3.41 7.92 15.12
C ASP A 9 -4.07 6.58 15.43
N GLN A 10 -5.01 6.59 16.36
CA GLN A 10 -5.77 5.41 16.77
C GLN A 10 -6.55 4.79 15.60
N ILE A 11 -7.20 5.62 14.75
CA ILE A 11 -7.93 5.13 13.57
C ILE A 11 -6.97 4.48 12.58
N GLY A 12 -5.85 5.12 12.26
CA GLY A 12 -4.91 4.61 11.26
C GLY A 12 -4.20 3.33 11.72
N GLU A 13 -3.80 3.25 12.98
CA GLU A 13 -3.26 2.02 13.56
C GLU A 13 -4.29 0.88 13.57
N ALA A 14 -5.50 1.16 14.07
CA ALA A 14 -6.56 0.15 14.11
C ALA A 14 -6.92 -0.35 12.71
N LEU A 15 -6.91 0.54 11.71
CA LEU A 15 -7.17 0.19 10.32
C LEU A 15 -6.06 -0.71 9.76
N LEU A 16 -4.79 -0.32 9.92
CA LEU A 16 -3.66 -1.10 9.43
C LEU A 16 -3.59 -2.49 10.08
N ILE A 17 -3.74 -2.54 11.41
CA ILE A 17 -3.77 -3.78 12.18
C ILE A 17 -4.94 -4.66 11.72
N GLY A 18 -6.14 -4.08 11.59
CA GLY A 18 -7.33 -4.81 11.15
C GLY A 18 -7.16 -5.43 9.76
N VAL A 19 -6.58 -4.69 8.81
CA VAL A 19 -6.30 -5.20 7.46
C VAL A 19 -5.30 -6.35 7.48
N ILE A 20 -4.22 -6.24 8.26
CA ILE A 20 -3.26 -7.32 8.43
C ILE A 20 -3.92 -8.55 9.04
N GLU A 21 -4.71 -8.35 10.09
CA GLU A 21 -5.43 -9.43 10.77
C GLU A 21 -6.39 -10.16 9.82
N ASP A 22 -7.17 -9.43 9.04
CA ASP A 22 -8.11 -9.99 8.06
C ASP A 22 -7.39 -10.83 6.99
N GLN A 23 -6.29 -10.31 6.44
CA GLN A 23 -5.50 -11.02 5.43
C GLN A 23 -4.82 -12.26 6.00
N VAL A 24 -4.28 -12.18 7.22
CA VAL A 24 -3.64 -13.33 7.89
C VAL A 24 -4.67 -14.40 8.25
N LYS A 25 -5.86 -14.02 8.74
CA LYS A 25 -6.94 -14.99 9.02
C LYS A 25 -7.41 -15.72 7.77
N SER A 26 -7.46 -15.04 6.63
CA SER A 26 -7.86 -15.65 5.36
C SER A 26 -6.98 -16.84 4.95
N VAL A 27 -5.70 -16.82 5.32
CA VAL A 27 -4.73 -17.88 4.99
C VAL A 27 -4.47 -18.85 6.14
N ASN A 28 -4.79 -18.47 7.38
CA ASN A 28 -4.56 -19.25 8.59
C ASN A 28 -5.88 -19.65 9.26
N ALA A 29 -6.77 -20.34 8.52
CA ALA A 29 -8.13 -20.69 8.95
C ALA A 29 -8.20 -21.55 10.24
N ALA A 30 -7.08 -22.09 10.73
CA ALA A 30 -7.01 -22.95 11.91
C ALA A 30 -6.24 -22.34 13.10
N GLY A 31 -5.65 -21.14 12.97
CA GLY A 31 -4.79 -20.55 14.00
C GLY A 31 -5.34 -19.25 14.59
N ASP A 32 -5.25 -19.09 15.91
CA ASP A 32 -5.55 -17.83 16.60
C ASP A 32 -4.47 -16.78 16.24
N THR A 33 -4.88 -15.61 15.73
CA THR A 33 -3.99 -14.49 15.40
C THR A 33 -3.24 -13.96 16.61
N SER A 34 -3.77 -14.20 17.82
CA SER A 34 -3.12 -13.87 19.09
C SER A 34 -1.78 -14.60 19.26
N SER A 35 -1.62 -15.80 18.69
CA SER A 35 -0.37 -16.57 18.72
C SER A 35 0.71 -16.03 17.79
N LEU A 36 0.33 -15.16 16.83
CA LEU A 36 1.24 -14.52 15.89
C LEU A 36 1.74 -13.15 16.40
N GLY A 37 1.37 -12.77 17.63
CA GLY A 37 1.75 -11.49 18.22
C GLY A 37 1.10 -10.27 17.56
N ILE A 38 0.00 -10.46 16.83
CA ILE A 38 -0.76 -9.36 16.24
C ILE A 38 -1.48 -8.61 17.37
N PRO A 39 -1.24 -7.30 17.56
CA PRO A 39 -2.02 -6.51 18.49
C PRO A 39 -3.49 -6.55 18.07
N LYS A 40 -4.42 -6.70 19.03
CA LYS A 40 -5.84 -6.58 18.70
C LYS A 40 -6.17 -5.10 18.46
N PRO A 41 -6.95 -4.75 17.42
CA PRO A 41 -7.43 -3.39 17.25
C PRO A 41 -8.14 -2.93 18.52
N LYS A 42 -7.68 -1.82 19.10
CA LYS A 42 -8.31 -1.24 20.30
C LYS A 42 -9.65 -0.63 19.89
N PRO A 43 -10.78 -0.95 20.57
CA PRO A 43 -12.04 -0.29 20.31
C PRO A 43 -11.89 1.22 20.49
N LEU A 44 -12.33 1.98 19.49
CA LEU A 44 -12.22 3.44 19.52
C LEU A 44 -13.26 4.00 20.50
N SER A 45 -12.85 4.94 21.35
CA SER A 45 -13.71 5.47 22.42
C SER A 45 -14.95 6.21 21.90
N HIS A 46 -14.93 6.70 20.65
CA HIS A 46 -16.01 7.48 20.06
C HIS A 46 -16.69 6.73 18.92
N ALA A 47 -18.03 6.64 18.96
CA ALA A 47 -18.82 5.89 17.97
C ALA A 47 -18.61 6.36 16.53
N GLN A 48 -18.42 7.68 16.32
CA GLN A 48 -18.16 8.22 14.98
C GLN A 48 -16.80 7.75 14.42
N ASN A 49 -15.78 7.64 15.27
CA ASN A 49 -14.45 7.17 14.85
C ASN A 49 -14.51 5.68 14.50
N GLN A 50 -15.28 4.90 15.26
CA GLN A 50 -15.53 3.49 14.94
C GLN A 50 -16.29 3.32 13.63
N MET A 51 -17.29 4.16 13.36
CA MET A 51 -18.03 4.14 12.10
C MET A 51 -17.11 4.49 10.92
N LEU A 52 -16.27 5.52 11.06
CA LEU A 52 -15.29 5.90 10.04
C LEU A 52 -14.27 4.79 9.79
N LEU A 53 -13.76 4.15 10.85
CA LEU A 53 -12.86 3.00 10.75
C LEU A 53 -13.51 1.86 9.93
N ASN A 54 -14.78 1.54 10.21
CA ASN A 54 -15.50 0.50 9.47
C ASN A 54 -15.68 0.89 7.99
N GLN A 55 -16.03 2.13 7.69
CA GLN A 55 -16.15 2.62 6.30
C GLN A 55 -14.82 2.57 5.54
N LEU A 56 -13.72 2.88 6.23
CA LEU A 56 -12.38 2.75 5.67
C LEU A 56 -12.03 1.29 5.39
N ALA A 57 -12.30 0.39 6.33
CA ALA A 57 -12.10 -1.04 6.14
C ALA A 57 -12.92 -1.58 4.95
N ASP A 58 -14.18 -1.16 4.81
CA ASP A 58 -15.02 -1.49 3.66
C ASP A 58 -14.41 -0.98 2.34
N THR A 59 -13.90 0.25 2.35
CA THR A 59 -13.25 0.85 1.18
C THR A 59 -11.98 0.10 0.80
N ILE A 60 -11.15 -0.26 1.78
CA ILE A 60 -9.95 -1.09 1.56
C ILE A 60 -10.35 -2.43 0.95
N ARG A 61 -11.42 -3.07 1.44
CA ARG A 61 -11.89 -4.35 0.91
C ARG A 61 -12.29 -4.24 -0.56
N VAL A 62 -13.11 -3.26 -0.92
CA VAL A 62 -13.57 -3.06 -2.30
C VAL A 62 -12.39 -2.78 -3.25
N ILE A 63 -11.41 -1.98 -2.80
CA ILE A 63 -10.20 -1.71 -3.58
C ILE A 63 -9.32 -2.97 -3.65
N GLY A 64 -9.21 -3.70 -2.54
CA GLY A 64 -8.46 -4.94 -2.41
C GLY A 64 -8.97 -6.02 -3.36
N ASP A 65 -10.29 -6.21 -3.46
CA ASP A 65 -10.92 -7.15 -4.40
C ASP A 65 -10.52 -6.86 -5.86
N ARG A 66 -10.42 -5.57 -6.21
CA ARG A 66 -9.96 -5.14 -7.55
C ARG A 66 -8.46 -5.38 -7.75
N LEU A 67 -7.64 -5.13 -6.72
CA LEU A 67 -6.20 -5.42 -6.75
C LEU A 67 -5.93 -6.92 -6.85
N ASP A 68 -6.76 -7.75 -6.23
CA ASP A 68 -6.66 -9.20 -6.30
C ASP A 68 -6.94 -9.75 -7.71
N MET A 69 -7.71 -9.03 -8.53
CA MET A 69 -7.89 -9.36 -9.95
C MET A 69 -6.68 -8.97 -10.82
N ASP A 70 -5.76 -8.14 -10.31
CA ASP A 70 -4.58 -7.71 -11.05
C ASP A 70 -3.42 -8.70 -10.86
N THR A 71 -3.08 -9.42 -11.93
CA THR A 71 -2.01 -10.42 -11.89
C THR A 71 -0.64 -9.81 -11.64
N GLY A 72 -0.36 -8.62 -12.17
CA GLY A 72 0.94 -7.96 -11.99
C GLY A 72 1.16 -7.49 -10.55
N PHE A 73 0.11 -7.02 -9.89
CA PHE A 73 0.12 -6.72 -8.46
C PHE A 73 0.40 -7.98 -7.63
N ASN A 74 -0.34 -9.06 -7.89
CA ASN A 74 -0.16 -10.31 -7.16
C ASN A 74 1.24 -10.93 -7.38
N ASP A 75 1.75 -10.93 -8.61
CA ASP A 75 3.10 -11.41 -8.94
C ASP A 75 4.19 -10.63 -8.19
N MET A 76 4.02 -9.31 -8.05
CA MET A 76 4.92 -8.47 -7.27
C MET A 76 4.88 -8.85 -5.78
N ILE A 77 3.68 -8.96 -5.20
CA ILE A 77 3.52 -9.39 -3.80
C ILE A 77 4.16 -10.76 -3.58
N ASP A 78 3.97 -11.70 -4.51
CA ASP A 78 4.59 -13.02 -4.46
C ASP A 78 6.11 -12.95 -4.55
N GLY A 79 6.65 -12.11 -5.43
CA GLY A 79 8.09 -11.86 -5.51
C GLY A 79 8.68 -11.32 -4.20
N LEU A 80 8.01 -10.34 -3.58
CA LEU A 80 8.39 -9.79 -2.28
C LEU A 80 8.25 -10.83 -1.15
N GLY A 81 7.22 -11.66 -1.21
CA GLY A 81 6.97 -12.77 -0.30
C GLY A 81 8.01 -13.88 -0.38
N ARG A 82 8.56 -14.17 -1.57
CA ARG A 82 9.65 -15.15 -1.76
C ARG A 82 10.98 -14.68 -1.19
N VAL A 83 11.26 -13.38 -1.27
CA VAL A 83 12.47 -12.78 -0.66
C VAL A 83 12.38 -12.83 0.87
N ALA A 84 11.17 -12.65 1.40
CA ALA A 84 10.82 -12.88 2.80
C ALA A 84 11.75 -12.21 3.83
N ASN A 85 12.01 -10.90 3.67
CA ASN A 85 12.81 -10.15 4.64
C ASN A 85 12.28 -8.73 4.82
N LYS A 86 12.84 -7.98 5.78
CA LYS A 86 12.45 -6.59 6.06
C LYS A 86 12.53 -5.64 4.86
N ASN A 87 13.41 -5.90 3.89
CA ASN A 87 13.52 -5.05 2.71
C ASN A 87 12.31 -5.19 1.79
N SER A 88 11.54 -6.28 1.90
CA SER A 88 10.29 -6.45 1.17
C SER A 88 9.28 -5.35 1.49
N PHE A 89 9.23 -4.87 2.74
CA PHE A 89 8.39 -3.73 3.12
C PHE A 89 8.84 -2.44 2.43
N TRP A 90 10.14 -2.13 2.45
CA TRP A 90 10.64 -0.89 1.85
C TRP A 90 10.50 -0.87 0.34
N LYS A 91 10.70 -2.01 -0.33
CA LYS A 91 10.42 -2.16 -1.76
C LYS A 91 8.94 -1.94 -2.08
N LEU A 92 8.05 -2.43 -1.22
CA LEU A 92 6.62 -2.19 -1.35
C LEU A 92 6.28 -0.69 -1.23
N VAL A 93 6.84 0.00 -0.24
CA VAL A 93 6.68 1.45 -0.04
C VAL A 93 7.20 2.22 -1.27
N GLU A 94 8.39 1.88 -1.77
CA GLU A 94 8.99 2.50 -2.97
C GLU A 94 8.09 2.30 -4.20
N GLY A 95 7.50 1.12 -4.36
CA GLY A 95 6.51 0.86 -5.40
C GLY A 95 5.31 1.78 -5.33
N VAL A 96 4.72 1.86 -4.14
CA VAL A 96 3.47 2.60 -3.93
C VAL A 96 3.68 4.10 -4.10
N PHE A 97 4.82 4.61 -3.63
CA PHE A 97 5.16 6.04 -3.62
C PHE A 97 6.35 6.36 -4.53
N SER A 98 6.44 5.69 -5.69
CA SER A 98 7.61 5.80 -6.58
C SER A 98 7.94 7.21 -7.11
N ASP A 99 6.96 8.12 -7.13
CA ASP A 99 7.14 9.53 -7.49
C ASP A 99 7.19 10.47 -6.26
N GLY A 100 7.24 9.90 -5.06
CA GLY A 100 7.24 10.61 -3.78
C GLY A 100 5.89 11.19 -3.35
N GLN A 101 4.82 11.03 -4.15
CA GLN A 101 3.52 11.65 -3.85
C GLN A 101 2.66 10.77 -2.95
N ILE A 102 2.30 11.29 -1.78
CA ILE A 102 1.31 10.69 -0.89
C ILE A 102 -0.08 11.18 -1.26
N ASN A 103 -1.02 10.26 -1.42
CA ASN A 103 -2.45 10.53 -1.52
C ASN A 103 -3.26 9.42 -0.84
N TRP A 104 -4.54 9.69 -0.60
CA TRP A 104 -5.41 8.76 0.12
C TRP A 104 -5.49 7.37 -0.51
N GLY A 105 -5.64 7.30 -1.84
CA GLY A 105 -5.70 6.03 -2.55
C GLY A 105 -4.43 5.20 -2.38
N ARG A 106 -3.26 5.83 -2.45
CA ARG A 106 -1.97 5.15 -2.23
C ARG A 106 -1.79 4.65 -0.80
N ILE A 107 -2.27 5.39 0.19
CA ILE A 107 -2.28 4.92 1.58
C ILE A 107 -3.13 3.65 1.72
N ILE A 108 -4.32 3.64 1.13
CA ILE A 108 -5.21 2.47 1.12
C ILE A 108 -4.55 1.28 0.41
N VAL A 109 -3.94 1.49 -0.76
CA VAL A 109 -3.23 0.43 -1.48
C VAL A 109 -2.05 -0.10 -0.67
N LEU A 110 -1.28 0.76 0.00
CA LEU A 110 -0.18 0.33 0.88
C LEU A 110 -0.71 -0.56 2.01
N PHE A 111 -1.76 -0.13 2.71
CA PHE A 111 -2.31 -0.88 3.85
C PHE A 111 -2.77 -2.28 3.42
N TYR A 112 -3.50 -2.36 2.30
CA TYR A 112 -3.90 -3.65 1.72
C TYR A 112 -2.70 -4.53 1.36
N SER A 113 -1.70 -3.94 0.69
CA SER A 113 -0.50 -4.65 0.25
C SER A 113 0.34 -5.18 1.41
N VAL A 114 0.43 -4.42 2.51
CA VAL A 114 1.09 -4.86 3.75
C VAL A 114 0.36 -6.07 4.33
N GLY A 115 -0.98 -6.07 4.38
CA GLY A 115 -1.76 -7.23 4.81
C GLY A 115 -1.49 -8.48 3.97
N LYS A 116 -1.50 -8.34 2.63
CA LYS A 116 -1.16 -9.44 1.71
C LYS A 116 0.27 -9.94 1.92
N LEU A 117 1.24 -9.05 2.04
CA LEU A 117 2.64 -9.40 2.27
C LEU A 117 2.81 -10.12 3.63
N ALA A 118 2.13 -9.65 4.67
CA ALA A 118 2.15 -10.26 5.99
C ALA A 118 1.55 -11.67 5.98
N ALA A 119 0.43 -11.88 5.26
CA ALA A 119 -0.15 -13.20 5.05
C ALA A 119 0.84 -14.17 4.37
N LYS A 120 1.65 -13.69 3.42
CA LYS A 120 2.72 -14.50 2.80
C LYS A 120 3.80 -14.91 3.80
N MET A 121 4.19 -14.03 4.73
CA MET A 121 5.17 -14.38 5.78
C MET A 121 4.65 -15.44 6.74
N VAL A 122 3.36 -15.37 7.08
CA VAL A 122 2.70 -16.38 7.92
C VAL A 122 2.63 -17.73 7.21
N LEU A 123 2.22 -17.74 5.93
CA LEU A 123 2.20 -18.96 5.11
C LEU A 123 3.59 -19.59 4.93
N ALA A 124 4.63 -18.76 4.89
CA ALA A 124 6.02 -19.22 4.81
C ALA A 124 6.58 -19.70 6.17
N HIS A 125 5.79 -19.65 7.24
CA HIS A 125 6.22 -19.96 8.62
C HIS A 125 7.39 -19.09 9.10
N LEU A 126 7.36 -17.79 8.78
CA LEU A 126 8.38 -16.81 9.15
C LEU A 126 7.84 -15.76 10.14
N PRO A 127 7.59 -16.15 11.42
CA PRO A 127 6.99 -15.27 12.41
C PRO A 127 7.86 -14.06 12.76
N GLU A 128 9.20 -14.21 12.76
CA GLU A 128 10.12 -13.11 13.04
C GLU A 128 10.02 -12.02 11.95
N VAL A 129 10.04 -12.42 10.68
CA VAL A 129 9.89 -11.50 9.55
C VAL A 129 8.51 -10.87 9.55
N PHE A 130 7.46 -11.64 9.86
CA PHE A 130 6.11 -11.10 10.04
C PHE A 130 6.08 -9.97 11.08
N SER A 131 6.66 -10.19 12.27
CA SER A 131 6.73 -9.17 13.32
C SER A 131 7.55 -7.95 12.90
N GLU A 132 8.64 -8.13 12.15
CA GLU A 132 9.40 -7.02 11.58
C GLU A 132 8.57 -6.18 10.59
N ILE A 133 7.85 -6.83 9.66
CA ILE A 133 6.98 -6.15 8.68
C ILE A 133 5.87 -5.37 9.40
N LEU A 134 5.24 -5.98 10.41
CA LEU A 134 4.22 -5.32 11.22
C LEU A 134 4.79 -4.07 11.90
N ASN A 135 5.92 -4.19 12.59
CA ASN A 135 6.55 -3.06 13.28
C ASN A 135 6.98 -1.95 12.32
N LEU A 136 7.58 -2.30 11.18
CA LEU A 136 7.97 -1.33 10.14
C LEU A 136 6.77 -0.60 9.56
N SER A 137 5.66 -1.32 9.35
CA SER A 137 4.43 -0.73 8.81
C SER A 137 3.82 0.30 9.78
N LEU A 138 3.76 -0.03 11.07
CA LEU A 138 3.28 0.87 12.12
C LEU A 138 4.21 2.08 12.29
N ASP A 139 5.53 1.86 12.28
CA ASP A 139 6.51 2.94 12.41
C ASP A 139 6.46 3.89 11.21
N TYR A 140 6.36 3.37 9.98
CA TYR A 140 6.21 4.18 8.78
C TYR A 140 4.90 4.99 8.79
N PHE A 141 3.80 4.37 9.23
CA PHE A 141 2.54 5.08 9.43
C PHE A 141 2.70 6.26 10.40
N ARG A 142 3.20 6.01 11.61
CA ARG A 142 3.37 7.03 12.67
C ARG A 142 4.30 8.16 12.24
N ARG A 143 5.43 7.84 11.59
CA ARG A 143 6.48 8.81 11.27
C ARG A 143 6.23 9.59 9.98
N THR A 144 5.56 8.99 9.01
CA THR A 144 5.45 9.56 7.65
C THR A 144 4.02 9.88 7.28
N LEU A 145 3.13 8.87 7.34
CA LEU A 145 1.77 9.02 6.82
C LEU A 145 0.89 9.86 7.75
N LEU A 146 1.05 9.71 9.07
CA LEU A 146 0.21 10.37 10.06
C LEU A 146 0.31 11.90 9.98
N GLN A 147 1.49 12.45 9.75
CA GLN A 147 1.65 13.90 9.58
C GLN A 147 0.93 14.38 8.31
N TRP A 148 1.06 13.67 7.20
CA TRP A 148 0.36 14.00 5.97
C TRP A 148 -1.17 13.92 6.12
N ILE A 149 -1.66 12.86 6.78
CA ILE A 149 -3.08 12.65 7.08
C ILE A 149 -3.66 13.83 7.87
N ARG A 150 -2.96 14.25 8.93
CA ARG A 150 -3.36 15.43 9.73
C ARG A 150 -3.37 16.71 8.90
N ASN A 151 -2.36 16.92 8.06
CA ASN A 151 -2.30 18.08 7.16
C ASN A 151 -3.44 18.12 6.14
N MET A 152 -3.99 16.96 5.78
CA MET A 152 -5.16 16.82 4.92
C MET A 152 -6.50 16.85 5.69
N GLY A 153 -6.48 17.21 6.97
CA GLY A 153 -7.65 17.33 7.83
C GLY A 153 -8.16 16.02 8.42
N GLY A 154 -7.30 15.01 8.51
CA GLY A 154 -7.57 13.74 9.17
C GLY A 154 -8.30 12.72 8.29
N TRP A 155 -8.52 11.52 8.85
CA TRP A 155 -9.13 10.41 8.13
C TRP A 155 -10.55 10.68 7.64
N ILE A 156 -11.28 11.61 8.27
CA ILE A 156 -12.64 11.96 7.86
C ILE A 156 -12.71 12.49 6.41
N ASN A 157 -11.64 13.14 5.93
CA ASN A 157 -11.57 13.68 4.57
C ASN A 157 -11.17 12.63 3.53
N SER A 158 -10.67 11.47 3.97
CA SER A 158 -10.15 10.43 3.09
C SER A 158 -11.20 9.86 2.16
N ILE A 159 -12.46 9.70 2.59
CA ILE A 159 -13.53 9.09 1.79
C ILE A 159 -13.72 9.83 0.45
N SER A 160 -13.70 11.16 0.49
CA SER A 160 -13.78 11.99 -0.72
C SER A 160 -12.53 11.88 -1.60
N GLY A 161 -11.36 11.69 -0.99
CA GLY A 161 -10.09 11.55 -1.68
C GLY A 161 -9.93 10.19 -2.36
N VAL A 162 -10.39 9.12 -1.70
CA VAL A 162 -10.36 7.75 -2.22
C VAL A 162 -11.37 7.57 -3.34
N THR A 163 -12.55 8.17 -3.27
CA THR A 163 -13.53 8.13 -4.36
C THR A 163 -13.05 8.85 -5.63
N ARG A 164 -12.22 9.89 -5.50
CA ARG A 164 -11.55 10.54 -6.64
C ARG A 164 -10.35 9.74 -7.16
N PHE A 165 -9.78 8.87 -6.33
CA PHE A 165 -8.69 7.99 -6.74
C PHE A 165 -9.25 6.87 -7.60
N SER A 166 -8.93 6.91 -8.90
CA SER A 166 -9.17 5.78 -9.79
C SER A 166 -8.00 4.81 -9.67
N ILE A 167 -8.27 3.54 -9.33
CA ILE A 167 -7.27 2.47 -9.37
C ILE A 167 -6.63 2.39 -10.77
N GLU A 168 -7.36 2.74 -11.84
CA GLU A 168 -6.78 2.81 -13.19
C GLU A 168 -5.67 3.86 -13.36
N GLN A 169 -5.69 4.96 -12.60
CA GLN A 169 -4.58 5.92 -12.55
C GLN A 169 -3.39 5.37 -11.76
N PHE A 170 -3.65 4.47 -10.82
CA PHE A 170 -2.63 3.69 -10.13
C PHE A 170 -2.27 2.46 -10.95
N SER A 171 -1.69 2.71 -12.12
CA SER A 171 -1.36 1.65 -13.08
C SER A 171 -0.48 0.58 -12.45
N ALA A 172 -0.82 -0.70 -12.66
CA ALA A 172 0.04 -1.84 -12.31
C ALA A 172 1.43 -1.77 -12.94
N SER A 173 1.62 -0.95 -13.99
CA SER A 173 2.94 -0.61 -14.53
C SER A 173 3.85 0.09 -13.51
N SER A 174 3.30 0.84 -12.55
CA SER A 174 4.04 1.41 -11.42
C SER A 174 4.64 0.31 -10.54
N PHE A 175 3.92 -0.80 -10.35
CA PHE A 175 4.39 -1.96 -9.62
C PHE A 175 5.34 -2.85 -10.42
N ARG A 176 5.22 -2.90 -11.76
CA ARG A 176 6.17 -3.62 -12.63
C ARG A 176 7.62 -3.13 -12.51
N ARG A 177 7.83 -1.90 -11.99
CA ARG A 177 9.17 -1.38 -11.71
C ARG A 177 9.88 -2.07 -10.53
N ILE A 178 9.17 -2.79 -9.66
CA ILE A 178 9.74 -3.50 -8.49
C ILE A 178 10.20 -4.92 -8.87
N SER A 179 10.56 -5.16 -10.13
CA SER A 179 10.95 -6.47 -10.64
C SER A 179 11.96 -7.19 -9.71
N PRO A 180 11.72 -8.46 -9.33
CA PRO A 180 12.69 -9.25 -8.60
C PRO A 180 13.81 -9.68 -9.56
N SER A 181 14.72 -8.75 -9.82
CA SER A 181 16.03 -8.96 -10.46
C SER A 181 16.08 -9.97 -11.62
N ALA A 182 15.82 -9.48 -12.83
CA ALA A 182 16.66 -9.74 -14.01
C ALA A 182 16.33 -8.69 -15.09
N GLY A 183 17.25 -7.74 -15.29
CA GLY A 183 17.22 -6.81 -16.42
C GLY A 183 16.46 -5.52 -16.17
N GLN A 184 17.17 -4.48 -15.74
CA GLN A 184 16.74 -3.10 -16.03
C GLN A 184 16.57 -2.96 -17.54
N TRP A 185 15.39 -2.56 -17.98
CA TRP A 185 15.26 -1.74 -19.17
C TRP A 185 14.49 -0.48 -18.79
N VAL A 186 15.27 0.57 -18.56
CA VAL A 186 14.82 1.95 -18.73
C VAL A 186 14.25 2.07 -20.14
N VAL A 187 12.96 2.38 -20.26
CA VAL A 187 12.45 3.01 -21.47
C VAL A 187 12.17 4.47 -21.13
N PHE A 188 13.24 5.26 -21.14
CA PHE A 188 13.15 6.66 -21.52
C PHE A 188 13.46 6.74 -23.01
N GLY A 189 12.50 7.27 -23.77
CA GLY A 189 12.73 7.78 -25.13
C GLY A 189 12.13 6.95 -26.27
N ALA A 190 10.93 7.35 -26.71
CA ALA A 190 10.67 7.73 -28.11
C ALA A 190 9.19 8.17 -28.26
N GLY A 191 8.84 9.28 -27.62
CA GLY A 191 7.49 9.87 -27.70
C GLY A 191 7.43 11.24 -28.35
N VAL A 192 8.55 11.81 -28.81
CA VAL A 192 8.61 13.04 -29.62
C VAL A 192 9.95 12.97 -30.35
N LEU A 193 9.94 12.90 -31.69
CA LEU A 193 11.03 13.18 -32.66
C LEU A 193 10.97 12.31 -33.95
N LEU A 194 9.84 11.66 -34.26
CA LEU A 194 9.60 11.16 -35.63
C LEU A 194 8.73 12.11 -36.48
N GLY A 195 8.11 13.14 -35.88
CA GLY A 195 7.39 14.19 -36.64
C GLY A 195 8.27 15.31 -37.19
N GLY A 196 9.46 15.55 -36.61
CA GLY A 196 10.33 16.68 -36.98
C GLY A 196 11.25 16.42 -38.19
N ILE A 197 11.60 15.16 -38.46
CA ILE A 197 12.55 14.82 -39.53
C ILE A 197 11.88 14.84 -40.91
N ILE A 198 10.58 14.53 -40.99
CA ILE A 198 9.82 14.55 -42.24
C ILE A 198 9.61 16.00 -42.73
N VAL A 199 9.35 16.94 -41.82
CA VAL A 199 9.17 18.36 -42.17
C VAL A 199 10.50 19.03 -42.54
N TRP A 200 11.62 18.64 -41.92
CA TRP A 200 12.94 19.21 -42.23
C TRP A 200 13.49 18.77 -43.61
N ARG A 201 13.16 17.55 -44.07
CA ARG A 201 13.56 17.08 -45.41
C ARG A 201 12.73 17.66 -46.56
N LEU A 202 11.51 18.12 -46.31
CA LEU A 202 10.63 18.72 -47.33
C LEU A 202 10.87 20.22 -47.55
N LYS A 203 11.49 20.93 -46.60
CA LYS A 203 11.88 22.35 -46.76
C LYS A 203 13.23 22.58 -47.45
N ARG A 204 13.92 21.52 -47.87
CA ARG A 204 15.24 21.62 -48.55
C ARG A 204 15.19 21.31 -50.06
N PHE A 205 14.03 21.04 -50.63
CA PHE A 205 13.89 20.68 -52.06
C PHE A 205 12.70 21.31 -52.81
N THR A 206 12.06 22.34 -52.26
CA THR A 206 11.15 23.23 -53.00
C THR A 206 11.11 24.60 -52.34
#